data_AF-A0A0L0VFY2-F1
#
_entry.id   AF-A0A0L0VFY2-F1
#
_cell.length_a   1.000
_cell.length_b   1.000
_cell.length_c   1.000
_cell.angle_alpha   90.00
_cell.angle_beta   90.00
_cell.angle_gamma   90.00
#
_symmetry.space_group_name_H-M   'P 1'
#
loop_
_entity.id
_entity.type
_entity.pdbx_description
1 polymer ?
#
loop_
_entity_poly.entity_id
_entity_poly.type
_entity_poly.pdbx_seq_one_letter_code
_entity_poly.pdbx_strand_id
1 'polypeptide(L)'
;MLLHVYFVSLVATLTAVSSQVGLLPSSILCAPGQGPAITRDDCKKALSKFSSESNVIFYSGDVYSHSCGTCKLAITKPSLPNSVHHSGVFSYVLTALHEGIDKCEGKPTNATIGNFQPISVLLDYGAGEKC
;
A
#
# COMPACT_ATOMS: atom_id res chain seq x y z
N MET A 1 -8.52 -25.05 -49.16
CA MET A 1 -7.67 -23.98 -48.58
C MET A 1 -8.42 -22.94 -47.73
N LEU A 2 -9.76 -22.85 -47.74
CA LEU A 2 -10.49 -21.89 -46.88
C LEU A 2 -10.81 -22.38 -45.45
N LEU A 3 -10.78 -23.70 -45.19
CA LEU A 3 -11.15 -24.25 -43.87
C LEU A 3 -10.02 -24.16 -42.82
N HIS A 4 -8.76 -24.07 -43.24
CA HIS A 4 -7.61 -24.01 -42.32
C HIS A 4 -7.33 -22.59 -41.81
N VAL A 5 -7.85 -21.56 -42.48
CA VAL A 5 -7.67 -20.17 -42.03
C VAL A 5 -8.63 -19.82 -40.89
N TYR A 6 -9.77 -20.52 -40.78
CA TYR A 6 -10.74 -20.30 -39.71
C TYR A 6 -10.33 -20.87 -38.35
N PHE A 7 -9.42 -21.86 -38.32
CA PHE A 7 -9.02 -22.51 -37.06
C PHE A 7 -7.92 -21.75 -36.30
N VAL A 8 -7.24 -20.80 -36.94
CA VAL A 8 -6.22 -19.95 -36.30
C VAL A 8 -6.86 -18.74 -35.57
N SER A 9 -8.17 -18.53 -35.73
CA SER A 9 -8.91 -17.39 -35.18
C SER A 9 -9.36 -17.54 -33.72
N LEU A 10 -9.23 -18.72 -33.10
CA LEU A 10 -9.92 -19.02 -31.82
C LEU A 10 -9.01 -19.22 -30.58
N VAL A 11 -7.75 -18.76 -30.59
CA VAL A 11 -6.84 -18.97 -29.43
C VAL A 11 -6.14 -17.68 -28.97
N ALA A 12 -6.67 -16.50 -29.30
CA ALA A 12 -6.03 -15.21 -28.97
C ALA A 12 -6.81 -14.32 -28.01
N THR A 13 -7.66 -14.89 -27.14
CA THR A 13 -8.31 -14.14 -26.04
C THR A 13 -8.26 -14.91 -24.72
N LEU A 14 -7.13 -15.54 -24.43
CA LEU A 14 -6.67 -15.65 -23.04
C LEU A 14 -6.04 -14.31 -22.68
N THR A 15 -6.85 -13.27 -22.51
CA THR A 15 -6.44 -12.17 -21.64
C THR A 15 -6.32 -12.81 -20.27
N ALA A 16 -5.08 -13.10 -19.90
CA ALA A 16 -4.68 -13.41 -18.56
C ALA A 16 -5.32 -12.37 -17.65
N VAL A 17 -6.42 -12.76 -17.01
CA VAL A 17 -6.79 -12.14 -15.74
C VAL A 17 -5.64 -12.55 -14.85
N SER A 18 -4.61 -11.71 -14.79
CA SER A 18 -3.67 -11.73 -13.69
C SER A 18 -4.52 -11.42 -12.47
N SER A 19 -5.13 -12.46 -11.89
CA SER A 19 -5.58 -12.45 -10.51
C SER A 19 -4.31 -12.26 -9.71
N GLN A 20 -3.90 -10.99 -9.58
CA GLN A 20 -3.23 -10.55 -8.40
C GLN A 20 -4.17 -10.99 -7.28
N VAL A 21 -3.90 -12.17 -6.71
CA VAL A 21 -4.24 -12.48 -5.33
C VAL A 21 -3.37 -11.54 -4.49
N GLY A 22 -3.57 -10.23 -4.69
CA GLY A 22 -3.12 -9.20 -3.81
C GLY A 22 -3.92 -9.47 -2.56
N LEU A 23 -3.23 -9.91 -1.51
CA LEU A 23 -3.83 -9.99 -0.20
C LEU A 23 -4.47 -8.63 0.06
N LEU A 24 -5.80 -8.58 0.01
CA LEU A 24 -6.52 -7.39 0.45
C LEU A 24 -6.18 -7.20 1.93
N PRO A 25 -6.16 -5.95 2.43
CA PRO A 25 -5.99 -5.71 3.84
C PRO A 25 -7.01 -6.51 4.65
N SER A 26 -6.54 -7.22 5.67
CA SER A 26 -7.38 -7.99 6.59
C SER A 26 -8.27 -7.07 7.43
N SER A 27 -7.84 -5.83 7.65
CA SER A 27 -8.66 -4.78 8.25
C SER A 27 -8.31 -3.41 7.69
N ILE A 28 -9.31 -2.54 7.61
CA ILE A 28 -9.16 -1.12 7.28
C ILE A 28 -10.07 -0.35 8.22
N LEU A 29 -9.47 0.53 9.02
CA LEU A 29 -10.17 1.39 9.97
C LEU A 29 -10.02 2.83 9.53
N CYS A 30 -11.14 3.50 9.25
CA CYS A 30 -11.16 4.91 8.92
C CYS A 30 -11.37 5.73 10.20
N ALA A 31 -10.55 6.75 10.40
CA ALA A 31 -10.76 7.72 11.47
C ALA A 31 -11.51 8.95 10.94
N PRO A 32 -12.28 9.65 11.79
CA PRO A 32 -12.83 10.95 11.43
C PRO A 32 -11.68 11.93 11.16
N GLY A 33 -11.90 12.82 10.18
CA GLY A 33 -10.88 13.76 9.74
C GLY A 33 -11.50 15.11 9.39
N GLN A 34 -10.88 16.20 9.87
CA GLN A 34 -11.28 17.59 9.57
C GLN A 34 -10.27 18.32 8.67
N GLY A 35 -9.17 17.64 8.28
CA GLY A 35 -8.13 18.19 7.42
C GLY A 35 -8.42 18.00 5.93
N PRO A 36 -7.55 18.55 5.05
CA PRO A 36 -7.65 18.33 3.61
C PRO A 36 -7.52 16.84 3.27
N ALA A 37 -8.19 16.40 2.21
CA ALA A 37 -8.12 15.00 1.78
C ALA A 37 -6.66 14.56 1.55
N ILE A 38 -6.28 13.45 2.18
CA ILE A 38 -4.98 12.81 2.00
C ILE A 38 -4.92 12.26 0.58
N THR A 39 -3.94 12.71 -0.20
CA THR A 39 -3.82 12.33 -1.61
C THR A 39 -2.90 11.13 -1.82
N ARG A 40 -3.21 10.33 -2.84
CA ARG A 40 -2.41 9.16 -3.21
C ARG A 40 -1.00 9.53 -3.67
N ASP A 41 -0.85 10.66 -4.36
CA ASP A 41 0.46 11.13 -4.85
C ASP A 41 1.38 11.51 -3.69
N ASP A 42 0.86 12.29 -2.74
CA ASP A 42 1.58 12.67 -1.51
C ASP A 42 2.00 11.43 -0.71
N CYS A 43 1.11 10.46 -0.54
CA CYS A 43 1.46 9.23 0.17
C CYS A 43 2.49 8.36 -0.57
N LYS A 44 2.47 8.33 -1.92
CA LYS A 44 3.51 7.62 -2.69
C LYS A 44 4.88 8.27 -2.50
N LYS A 45 4.94 9.60 -2.49
CA LYS A 45 6.17 10.36 -2.23
C LYS A 45 6.64 10.21 -0.78
N ALA A 46 5.73 10.18 0.19
CA ALA A 46 6.05 9.82 1.58
C ALA A 46 6.61 8.39 1.66
N LEU A 47 5.99 7.43 0.96
CA LEU A 47 6.45 6.05 0.91
C LEU A 47 7.86 5.91 0.30
N SER A 48 8.19 6.69 -0.73
CA SER A 48 9.53 6.66 -1.35
C SER A 48 10.66 7.19 -0.45
N LYS A 49 10.34 7.83 0.68
CA LYS A 49 11.35 8.26 1.66
C LYS A 49 11.87 7.07 2.51
N PHE A 50 11.15 5.95 2.55
CA PHE A 50 11.62 4.74 3.22
C PHE A 50 12.70 4.02 2.40
N SER A 51 13.67 3.41 3.08
CA SER A 51 14.60 2.49 2.45
C SER A 51 13.89 1.23 1.98
N SER A 52 14.05 0.87 0.71
CA SER A 52 13.48 -0.35 0.15
C SER A 52 14.37 -0.97 -0.91
N GLU A 53 14.40 -2.29 -0.96
CA GLU A 53 15.15 -3.07 -1.94
C GLU A 53 14.43 -4.39 -2.22
N SER A 54 14.36 -4.81 -3.49
CA SER A 54 13.83 -6.13 -3.88
C SER A 54 12.48 -6.51 -3.23
N ASN A 55 11.52 -5.57 -3.24
CA ASN A 55 10.18 -5.72 -2.63
C ASN A 55 10.18 -5.85 -1.09
N VAL A 56 11.26 -5.44 -0.43
CA VAL A 56 11.35 -5.32 1.03
C VAL A 56 11.47 -3.86 1.40
N ILE A 57 10.69 -3.41 2.39
CA ILE A 57 10.77 -2.07 2.95
C ILE A 57 11.28 -2.15 4.38
N PHE A 58 12.20 -1.27 4.74
CA PHE A 58 12.84 -1.22 6.06
C PHE A 58 12.40 0.03 6.81
N TYR A 59 12.12 -0.13 8.10
CA TYR A 59 11.75 0.94 9.02
C TYR A 59 12.20 0.61 10.44
N SER A 60 12.31 1.62 11.31
CA SER A 60 12.76 1.48 12.69
C SER A 60 11.90 2.32 13.63
N GLY A 61 12.06 2.15 14.95
CA GLY A 61 11.37 2.99 15.93
C GLY A 61 11.63 4.49 15.76
N ASP A 62 12.77 4.88 15.19
CA ASP A 62 13.11 6.29 14.92
C ASP A 62 12.63 6.77 13.54
N VAL A 63 12.46 5.86 12.57
CA VAL A 63 12.13 6.15 11.17
C VAL A 63 10.96 5.27 10.71
N TYR A 64 9.89 5.25 11.49
CA TYR A 64 8.66 4.50 11.17
C TYR A 64 7.65 5.34 10.40
N SER A 65 7.88 6.66 10.26
CA SER A 65 6.97 7.56 9.57
C SER A 65 7.69 8.61 8.73
N HIS A 66 7.10 8.95 7.58
CA HIS A 66 7.51 10.05 6.73
C HIS A 66 6.29 10.85 6.29
N SER A 67 6.46 12.16 6.09
CA SER A 67 5.38 13.00 5.57
C SER A 67 5.76 13.65 4.24
N CYS A 68 4.76 13.99 3.45
CA CYS A 68 4.85 14.75 2.22
C CYS A 68 3.46 15.34 1.95
N GLY A 69 3.37 16.65 1.74
CA GLY A 69 2.12 17.34 1.43
C GLY A 69 1.01 17.06 2.44
N THR A 70 -0.08 16.48 1.97
CA THR A 70 -1.24 16.11 2.79
C THR A 70 -1.07 14.80 3.57
N CYS A 71 -0.04 14.00 3.27
CA CYS A 71 0.10 12.65 3.79
C CYS A 71 1.25 12.49 4.78
N LYS A 72 0.96 11.95 5.96
CA LYS A 72 1.92 11.33 6.87
C LYS A 72 1.69 9.83 6.81
N LEU A 73 2.68 9.09 6.32
CA LEU A 73 2.64 7.63 6.24
C LEU A 73 3.48 7.05 7.36
N ALA A 74 2.91 6.12 8.13
CA ALA A 74 3.64 5.34 9.12
C ALA A 74 3.44 3.83 8.89
N ILE A 75 4.50 3.04 9.08
CA ILE A 75 4.48 1.59 8.96
C ILE A 75 4.77 1.00 10.33
N THR A 76 3.92 0.09 10.79
CA THR A 76 4.11 -0.61 12.06
C THR A 76 3.93 -2.11 11.90
N LYS A 77 4.53 -2.87 12.81
CA LYS A 77 4.37 -4.33 12.91
C LYS A 77 3.74 -4.68 14.25
N PRO A 78 2.41 -4.76 14.35
CA PRO A 78 1.72 -4.99 15.62
C PRO A 78 2.17 -6.28 16.33
N SER A 79 2.64 -7.26 15.57
CA SER A 79 3.12 -8.55 16.08
C SER A 79 4.50 -8.51 16.76
N LEU A 80 5.29 -7.44 16.59
CA LEU A 80 6.66 -7.33 17.11
C LEU A 80 6.94 -5.93 17.71
N PRO A 81 6.35 -5.60 18.88
CA PRO A 81 6.42 -4.25 19.44
C PRO A 81 7.81 -3.83 19.95
N ASN A 82 8.72 -4.78 20.23
CA ASN A 82 10.01 -4.52 20.89
C ASN A 82 11.23 -4.60 19.96
N SER A 83 11.04 -4.63 18.64
CA SER A 83 12.17 -4.64 17.70
C SER A 83 12.59 -3.22 17.34
N VAL A 84 13.89 -2.99 17.20
CA VAL A 84 14.44 -1.68 16.79
C VAL A 84 14.43 -1.54 15.27
N HIS A 85 14.64 -2.65 14.56
CA HIS A 85 14.61 -2.71 13.11
C HIS A 85 13.48 -3.63 12.65
N HIS A 86 12.74 -3.17 11.67
CA HIS A 86 11.64 -3.91 11.07
C HIS A 86 11.79 -3.95 9.56
N SER A 87 11.22 -5.00 8.99
CA SER A 87 11.01 -5.11 7.57
C SER A 87 9.59 -5.57 7.27
N GLY A 88 9.10 -5.16 6.12
CA GLY A 88 7.83 -5.56 5.56
C GLY A 88 7.94 -5.85 4.07
N VAL A 89 6.91 -6.45 3.51
CA VAL A 89 6.78 -6.62 2.06
C VAL A 89 6.30 -5.29 1.47
N PHE A 90 7.09 -4.69 0.59
CA PHE A 90 6.78 -3.38 0.00
C PHE A 90 5.45 -3.39 -0.74
N SER A 91 5.17 -4.42 -1.54
CA SER A 91 3.89 -4.55 -2.25
C SER A 91 2.70 -4.57 -1.30
N TYR A 92 2.82 -5.15 -0.10
CA TYR A 92 1.75 -5.11 0.89
C TYR A 92 1.53 -3.70 1.44
N VAL A 93 2.60 -2.96 1.71
CA VAL A 93 2.50 -1.56 2.13
C VAL A 93 1.81 -0.73 1.07
N LEU A 94 2.19 -0.90 -0.20
CA LEU A 94 1.58 -0.19 -1.32
C LEU A 94 0.10 -0.54 -1.50
N THR A 95 -0.27 -1.82 -1.38
CA THR A 95 -1.66 -2.26 -1.42
C THR A 95 -2.47 -1.67 -0.26
N ALA A 96 -1.98 -1.77 0.98
CA ALA A 96 -2.66 -1.22 2.15
C ALA A 96 -2.83 0.31 2.07
N LEU A 97 -1.84 1.01 1.51
CA LEU A 97 -1.94 2.45 1.21
C LEU A 97 -3.08 2.73 0.23
N HIS A 98 -3.12 2.04 -0.92
CA HIS A 98 -4.15 2.28 -1.95
C HIS A 98 -5.55 1.95 -1.43
N GLU A 99 -5.73 0.76 -0.87
CA GLU A 99 -7.02 0.32 -0.34
C GLU A 99 -7.49 1.20 0.83
N GLY A 100 -6.57 1.64 1.69
CA GLY A 100 -6.86 2.54 2.79
C GLY A 100 -7.38 3.90 2.33
N ILE A 101 -6.72 4.52 1.35
CA ILE A 101 -7.15 5.81 0.78
C ILE A 101 -8.51 5.65 0.10
N ASP A 102 -8.68 4.60 -0.69
CA ASP A 102 -9.88 4.41 -1.51
C ASP A 102 -11.09 4.14 -0.62
N LYS A 103 -10.95 3.29 0.39
CA LYS A 103 -12.04 2.95 1.32
C LYS A 103 -12.37 4.08 2.29
N CYS A 104 -11.38 4.89 2.68
CA CYS A 104 -11.58 5.99 3.64
C CYS A 104 -11.73 7.35 2.96
N GLU A 105 -11.81 7.41 1.63
CA GLU A 105 -12.01 8.63 0.85
C GLU A 105 -11.00 9.74 1.19
N GLY A 106 -9.73 9.37 1.36
CA GLY A 106 -8.65 10.29 1.75
C GLY A 106 -8.72 10.78 3.20
N LYS A 107 -9.50 10.16 4.08
CA LYS A 107 -9.44 10.38 5.54
C LYS A 107 -8.31 9.55 6.16
N PRO A 108 -7.87 9.90 7.39
CA PRO A 108 -6.88 9.10 8.10
C PRO A 108 -7.35 7.65 8.24
N THR A 109 -6.43 6.71 8.07
CA THR A 109 -6.74 5.28 8.01
C THR A 109 -5.65 4.44 8.63
N ASN A 110 -6.03 3.27 9.14
CA ASN A 110 -5.12 2.19 9.49
C ASN A 110 -5.53 0.94 8.69
N ALA A 111 -4.72 0.58 7.71
CA ALA A 111 -4.91 -0.60 6.88
C ALA A 111 -3.88 -1.67 7.26
N THR A 112 -4.36 -2.83 7.73
CA THR A 112 -3.53 -3.97 8.15
C THR A 112 -3.60 -5.08 7.12
N ILE A 113 -2.45 -5.64 6.76
CA ILE A 113 -2.32 -6.63 5.68
C ILE A 113 -1.32 -7.73 6.05
N GLY A 114 -1.61 -8.96 5.63
CA GLY A 114 -0.80 -10.16 5.90
C GLY A 114 -1.36 -11.01 7.05
N ASN A 115 -1.04 -12.31 7.03
CA ASN A 115 -1.63 -13.30 7.95
C ASN A 115 -0.72 -13.65 9.14
N PHE A 116 0.55 -14.02 8.90
CA PHE A 116 1.45 -14.49 9.96
C PHE A 116 2.25 -13.39 10.65
N GLN A 117 2.56 -12.33 9.90
CA GLN A 117 3.31 -11.18 10.37
C GLN A 117 2.70 -9.92 9.77
N PRO A 118 1.48 -9.54 10.21
CA PRO A 118 0.78 -8.42 9.63
C PRO A 118 1.57 -7.14 9.80
N ILE A 119 1.49 -6.30 8.77
CA ILE A 119 1.97 -4.92 8.82
C ILE A 119 0.75 -3.99 8.78
N SER A 120 0.82 -2.90 9.54
CA SER A 120 -0.21 -1.87 9.55
C SER A 120 0.36 -0.60 8.94
N VAL A 121 -0.32 -0.08 7.93
CA VAL A 121 -0.02 1.19 7.28
C VAL A 121 -1.00 2.22 7.80
N LEU A 122 -0.48 3.22 8.50
CA LEU A 122 -1.25 4.32 9.04
C LEU A 122 -1.05 5.54 8.14
N LEU A 123 -2.14 6.13 7.67
CA LEU A 123 -2.13 7.41 6.98
C LEU A 123 -2.79 8.45 7.88
N ASP A 124 -2.11 9.56 8.06
CA ASP A 124 -2.57 10.72 8.82
C ASP A 124 -2.21 12.00 8.05
N TYR A 125 -2.56 13.17 8.59
CA TYR A 125 -2.31 14.44 7.93
C TYR A 125 -0.81 14.84 7.95
N GLY A 126 -0.27 15.12 6.77
CA GLY A 126 1.16 15.37 6.51
C GLY A 126 1.73 16.75 6.87
N ALA A 127 0.96 17.61 7.55
CA ALA A 127 1.34 18.98 7.94
C ALA A 127 1.93 19.87 6.81
N GLY A 128 1.77 19.51 5.54
CA GLY A 128 2.30 20.28 4.40
C GLY A 128 3.82 20.18 4.21
N GLU A 129 4.46 19.11 4.69
CA GLU A 129 5.90 18.90 4.51
C GLU A 129 6.27 18.91 3.02
N LYS A 130 7.42 19.51 2.67
CA LYS A 130 7.90 19.43 1.29
C LYS A 130 8.24 17.99 0.91
N CYS A 131 7.75 17.64 -0.26
CA CYS A 131 8.20 16.53 -1.07
C CYS A 131 9.21 17.10 -2.08
#